data_AF-A0A4P5VXB1-F1
#
_entry.id   AF-A0A4P5VXB1-F1
#
_cell.length_a   1.000
_cell.length_b   1.000
_cell.length_c   1.000
_cell.angle_alpha   90.00
_cell.angle_beta   90.00
_cell.angle_gamma   90.00
#
_symmetry.space_group_name_H-M   'P 1'
#
loop_
_entity.id
_entity.type
_entity.pdbx_description
1 polymer ?
#
loop_
_entity_poly.entity_id
_entity_poly.type
_entity_poly.pdbx_seq_one_letter_code
_entity_poly.pdbx_strand_id
1 'polypeptide(L)'
;MIAWLALVFSALAAVDVNTADATALETLPGIGPSKAEAILAYRAEHGPFTTLADLDAVSGIGPSTLENIKDMVSFGAPAAGATRAPEAAPSKTAATTAAPAVATVSSTPTAAAGCPVNINSADASGLTNLPGVGPSRAETILQYRTDNGPFASCDALDNVSGIGPATLAGLRDCCVVK
;
A
#
# COMPACT_ATOMS: atom_id res chain seq x y z
N MET A 1 -38.95 16.58 27.15
CA MET A 1 -37.50 16.36 27.34
C MET A 1 -36.87 16.45 25.96
N ILE A 2 -36.51 17.63 25.45
CA ILE A 2 -35.36 18.49 25.83
C ILE A 2 -34.03 17.74 25.71
N ALA A 3 -33.40 17.90 24.54
CA ALA A 3 -31.98 18.20 24.32
C ALA A 3 -31.89 18.62 22.83
N TRP A 4 -32.12 19.89 22.48
CA TRP A 4 -31.12 20.96 22.40
C TRP A 4 -29.81 20.55 21.69
N LEU A 5 -29.62 21.18 20.53
CA LEU A 5 -28.39 21.80 20.05
C LEU A 5 -27.14 20.91 19.86
N ALA A 6 -26.85 20.64 18.59
CA ALA A 6 -25.50 20.85 18.08
C ALA A 6 -25.60 21.45 16.67
N LEU A 7 -25.87 22.75 16.61
CA LEU A 7 -25.43 23.53 15.46
C LEU A 7 -23.97 23.88 15.73
N VAL A 8 -23.07 23.08 15.17
CA VAL A 8 -21.69 23.49 14.86
C VAL A 8 -21.41 22.98 13.45
N PHE A 9 -21.96 23.71 12.48
CA PHE A 9 -21.40 23.75 11.13
C PHE A 9 -20.17 24.66 11.23
N SER A 10 -19.06 24.11 11.74
CA SER A 10 -17.75 24.76 11.63
C SER A 10 -17.12 24.28 10.34
N ALA A 11 -16.99 25.25 9.45
CA ALA A 11 -16.47 25.11 8.11
C ALA A 11 -14.94 24.88 8.10
N LEU A 12 -14.46 24.24 7.03
CA LEU A 12 -13.07 24.20 6.53
C LEU A 12 -12.05 23.32 7.29
N ALA A 13 -12.06 22.02 7.01
CA ALA A 13 -10.84 21.30 6.66
C ALA A 13 -11.28 19.92 6.15
N ALA A 14 -10.90 19.57 4.93
CA ALA A 14 -11.04 18.19 4.48
C ALA A 14 -10.41 17.28 5.55
N VAL A 15 -11.13 16.23 5.96
CA VAL A 15 -10.66 15.31 6.99
C VAL A 15 -9.45 14.59 6.44
N ASP A 16 -8.30 14.85 7.03
CA ASP A 16 -7.07 14.27 6.58
C ASP A 16 -6.99 12.82 7.03
N VAL A 17 -7.10 11.88 6.10
CA VAL A 17 -7.21 10.44 6.42
C VAL A 17 -5.93 9.90 7.07
N ASN A 18 -4.80 10.56 6.81
CA ASN A 18 -3.49 10.17 7.35
C ASN A 18 -3.31 10.56 8.81
N THR A 19 -3.88 11.70 9.22
CA THR A 19 -3.74 12.25 10.57
C THR A 19 -5.01 12.15 11.42
N ALA A 20 -6.17 11.88 10.82
CA ALA A 20 -7.44 11.75 11.52
C ALA A 20 -7.46 10.55 12.47
N ASP A 21 -8.13 10.75 13.61
CA ASP A 21 -8.46 9.70 14.58
C ASP A 21 -9.80 9.02 14.23
N ALA A 22 -10.10 7.87 14.87
CA ALA A 22 -11.32 7.10 14.61
C ALA A 22 -12.59 7.97 14.64
N THR A 23 -12.72 8.81 15.68
CA THR A 23 -13.87 9.69 15.86
C THR A 23 -13.98 10.76 14.77
N ALA A 24 -12.85 11.21 14.22
CA ALA A 24 -12.85 12.16 13.10
C ALA A 24 -13.25 11.46 11.80
N LEU A 25 -12.81 10.23 11.57
CA LEU A 25 -13.22 9.42 10.42
C LEU A 25 -14.72 9.08 10.47
N GLU A 26 -15.27 8.81 11.66
CA GLU A 26 -16.71 8.55 11.87
C GLU A 26 -17.61 9.75 11.56
N THR A 27 -17.06 10.97 11.42
CA THR A 27 -17.83 12.13 10.96
C THR A 27 -18.16 12.07 9.47
N LEU A 28 -17.49 11.19 8.72
CA LEU A 28 -17.69 11.03 7.29
C LEU A 28 -18.93 10.18 6.99
N PRO A 29 -19.78 10.59 6.04
CA PRO A 29 -20.98 9.85 5.68
C PRO A 29 -20.63 8.46 5.14
N GLY A 30 -21.10 7.42 5.83
CA GLY A 30 -20.84 6.03 5.45
C GLY A 30 -19.56 5.42 6.06
N ILE A 31 -18.82 6.17 6.89
CA ILE A 31 -17.74 5.66 7.73
C ILE A 31 -18.25 5.49 9.15
N GLY A 32 -18.29 4.25 9.62
CA GLY A 32 -18.62 3.90 11.00
C GLY A 32 -17.39 3.38 11.76
N PRO A 33 -17.55 2.99 13.04
CA PRO A 33 -16.43 2.62 13.91
C PRO A 33 -15.55 1.51 13.30
N SER A 34 -16.16 0.45 12.77
CA SER A 34 -15.41 -0.65 12.15
C SER A 34 -14.61 -0.23 10.92
N LYS A 35 -15.12 0.73 10.12
CA LYS A 35 -14.42 1.24 8.94
C LYS A 35 -13.31 2.20 9.35
N ALA A 36 -13.56 3.04 10.35
CA ALA A 36 -12.56 3.92 10.92
C ALA A 36 -11.37 3.12 11.48
N GLU A 37 -11.63 2.06 12.24
CA GLU A 37 -10.60 1.14 12.74
C GLU A 37 -9.83 0.47 11.59
N ALA A 38 -10.51 0.05 10.52
CA ALA A 38 -9.87 -0.54 9.36
C ALA A 38 -8.92 0.44 8.65
N ILE A 39 -9.29 1.72 8.54
CA ILE A 39 -8.43 2.79 8.01
C ILE A 39 -7.18 2.97 8.89
N LEU A 40 -7.35 2.96 10.22
CA LEU A 40 -6.24 3.09 11.18
C LEU A 40 -5.29 1.89 11.15
N ALA A 41 -5.81 0.67 10.98
CA ALA A 41 -5.01 -0.53 10.82
C ALA A 41 -4.26 -0.49 9.48
N TYR A 42 -4.96 -0.17 8.40
CA TYR A 42 -4.38 -0.10 7.06
C TYR A 42 -3.24 0.91 7.00
N ARG A 43 -3.40 2.12 7.56
CA ARG A 43 -2.30 3.11 7.59
C ARG A 43 -1.08 2.64 8.39
N ALA A 44 -1.29 1.85 9.45
CA ALA A 44 -0.21 1.35 10.29
C ALA A 44 0.58 0.23 9.60
N GLU A 45 -0.10 -0.56 8.74
CA GLU A 45 0.50 -1.68 8.01
C GLU A 45 1.06 -1.29 6.64
N HIS A 46 0.37 -0.40 5.92
CA HIS A 46 0.67 -0.02 4.53
C HIS A 46 1.27 1.37 4.38
N GLY A 47 1.16 2.24 5.40
CA GLY A 47 1.66 3.61 5.36
C GLY A 47 0.59 4.65 4.97
N PRO A 48 1.00 5.88 4.63
CA PRO A 48 0.06 6.97 4.38
C PRO A 48 -0.71 6.79 3.06
N PHE A 49 -2.01 7.05 3.09
CA PHE A 49 -2.89 7.13 1.94
C PHE A 49 -2.49 8.32 1.06
N THR A 50 -2.24 8.06 -0.22
CA THR A 50 -1.93 9.12 -1.21
C THR A 50 -3.04 9.34 -2.23
N THR A 51 -3.96 8.37 -2.35
CA THR A 51 -5.03 8.39 -3.35
C THR A 51 -6.31 7.77 -2.79
N LEU A 52 -7.46 8.07 -3.43
CA LEU A 52 -8.74 7.43 -3.10
C LEU A 52 -8.74 5.92 -3.37
N ALA A 53 -7.95 5.45 -4.33
CA ALA A 53 -7.83 4.02 -4.63
C ALA A 53 -7.21 3.25 -3.45
N ASP A 54 -6.37 3.92 -2.66
CA ASP A 54 -5.76 3.32 -1.47
C ASP A 54 -6.79 3.10 -0.34
N LEU A 55 -7.85 3.93 -0.29
CA LEU A 55 -8.99 3.67 0.59
C LEU A 55 -9.87 2.49 0.11
N ASP A 56 -9.89 2.17 -1.19
CA ASP A 56 -10.63 1.01 -1.71
C ASP A 56 -10.02 -0.32 -1.23
N ALA A 57 -8.70 -0.32 -0.97
CA ALA A 57 -8.02 -1.47 -0.39
C ALA A 57 -8.39 -1.71 1.09
N VAL A 58 -9.04 -0.75 1.75
CA VAL A 58 -9.51 -0.90 3.13
C VAL A 58 -10.81 -1.69 3.15
N SER A 59 -10.80 -2.81 3.87
CA SER A 59 -11.95 -3.72 3.97
C SER A 59 -13.20 -2.99 4.48
N GLY A 60 -14.27 -3.02 3.66
CA GLY A 60 -15.56 -2.40 3.98
C GLY A 60 -15.74 -0.95 3.50
N ILE A 61 -14.72 -0.37 2.88
CA ILE A 61 -14.87 0.85 2.08
C ILE A 61 -15.19 0.43 0.65
N GLY A 62 -16.33 0.88 0.15
CA GLY A 62 -16.77 0.60 -1.21
C GLY A 62 -16.87 1.88 -2.04
N PRO A 63 -17.05 1.76 -3.37
CA PRO A 63 -17.10 2.89 -4.29
C PRO A 63 -18.15 3.93 -3.88
N SER A 64 -19.31 3.49 -3.40
CA SER A 64 -20.35 4.40 -2.91
C SER A 64 -19.91 5.22 -1.70
N THR A 65 -19.09 4.68 -0.80
CA THR A 65 -18.56 5.46 0.32
C THR A 65 -17.52 6.46 -0.18
N LEU A 66 -16.62 6.03 -1.06
CA LEU A 66 -15.60 6.88 -1.68
C LEU A 66 -16.21 8.07 -2.43
N GLU A 67 -17.28 7.86 -3.19
CA GLU A 67 -17.98 8.92 -3.92
C GLU A 67 -18.57 9.99 -3.00
N ASN A 68 -19.03 9.61 -1.80
CA ASN A 68 -19.59 10.54 -0.83
C ASN A 68 -18.52 11.29 -0.03
N ILE A 69 -17.36 10.67 0.20
CA ILE A 69 -16.29 11.25 1.02
C ILE A 69 -15.21 11.95 0.19
N LYS A 70 -15.09 11.70 -1.12
CA LYS A 70 -14.00 12.22 -1.97
C LYS A 70 -13.82 13.73 -1.93
N ASP A 71 -14.90 14.48 -1.76
CA ASP A 71 -14.88 15.95 -1.69
C ASP A 71 -14.68 16.46 -0.24
N MET A 72 -14.66 15.55 0.75
CA MET A 72 -14.54 15.83 2.17
C MET A 72 -13.25 15.29 2.79
N VAL A 73 -12.49 14.45 2.09
CA VAL A 73 -11.23 13.87 2.56
C VAL A 73 -10.01 14.57 1.99
N SER A 74 -8.96 14.68 2.80
CA SER A 74 -7.64 15.12 2.38
C SER A 74 -6.64 13.99 2.56
N PHE A 75 -5.64 13.97 1.70
CA PHE A 75 -4.53 13.02 1.77
C PHE A 75 -3.24 13.65 2.30
N GLY A 76 -3.28 14.94 2.65
CA GLY A 76 -2.12 15.68 3.14
C GLY A 76 -1.03 15.81 2.06
N ALA A 77 -0.59 17.03 1.77
CA ALA A 77 0.66 17.17 1.04
C ALA A 77 1.80 16.54 1.88
N PRO A 78 2.77 15.83 1.28
CA PRO A 78 3.90 15.30 2.03
C PRO A 78 4.64 16.49 2.64
N ALA A 79 4.45 16.69 3.95
CA ALA A 79 5.20 17.68 4.69
C ALA A 79 6.66 17.23 4.70
N ALA A 80 7.42 17.77 3.76
CA ALA A 80 8.86 17.68 3.75
C ALA A 80 9.40 18.21 5.08
N GLY A 81 10.00 17.31 5.88
CA GLY A 81 11.05 17.68 6.84
C GLY A 81 10.65 17.81 8.31
N ALA A 82 11.11 16.82 9.08
CA ALA A 82 11.79 16.96 10.37
C ALA A 82 10.99 17.22 11.68
N THR A 83 10.88 16.12 12.43
CA THR A 83 11.46 15.94 13.79
C THR A 83 10.69 16.45 15.01
N ARG A 84 9.99 15.53 15.71
CA ARG A 84 10.39 15.02 17.04
C ARG A 84 9.49 13.86 17.52
N ALA A 85 10.09 12.67 17.62
CA ALA A 85 9.75 11.64 18.63
C ALA A 85 10.39 12.04 19.99
N PRO A 86 10.02 11.50 21.18
CA PRO A 86 9.54 10.11 21.40
C PRO A 86 8.45 9.92 22.49
N GLU A 87 8.10 8.63 22.69
CA GLU A 87 7.48 8.01 23.88
C GLU A 87 5.97 8.24 24.12
N ALA A 88 5.12 7.22 24.33
CA ALA A 88 5.37 5.88 24.83
C ALA A 88 4.27 4.88 24.40
N ALA A 89 4.69 3.68 24.00
CA ALA A 89 3.89 2.47 24.15
C ALA A 89 4.09 1.93 25.59
N PRO A 90 3.14 1.18 26.19
CA PRO A 90 3.08 -0.24 25.85
C PRO A 90 1.67 -0.89 25.85
N SER A 91 1.45 -1.74 24.84
CA SER A 91 1.17 -3.18 24.95
C SER A 91 0.03 -3.68 25.87
N LYS A 92 -0.97 -4.33 25.28
CA LYS A 92 -1.40 -5.71 25.64
C LYS A 92 -1.96 -6.49 24.44
N THR A 93 -1.27 -7.60 24.12
CA THR A 93 -1.79 -8.96 23.87
C THR A 93 -2.88 -9.13 22.80
N ALA A 94 -2.57 -9.55 21.57
CA ALA A 94 -2.15 -10.88 21.09
C ALA A 94 -3.29 -11.86 20.73
N ALA A 95 -3.29 -12.21 19.42
CA ALA A 95 -3.46 -13.52 18.80
C ALA A 95 -4.84 -14.21 18.73
N THR A 96 -5.22 -14.61 17.50
CA THR A 96 -5.68 -15.96 17.05
C THR A 96 -6.78 -15.83 15.98
N THR A 97 -6.88 -16.52 14.83
CA THR A 97 -6.09 -17.48 14.03
C THR A 97 -6.93 -17.81 12.79
N ALA A 98 -6.30 -17.90 11.59
CA ALA A 98 -6.64 -18.74 10.41
C ALA A 98 -8.06 -18.68 9.77
N ALA A 99 -8.30 -18.88 8.47
CA ALA A 99 -7.54 -19.13 7.25
C ALA A 99 -8.55 -19.11 6.06
N PRO A 100 -8.10 -19.01 4.81
CA PRO A 100 -8.90 -18.70 3.63
C PRO A 100 -9.28 -19.94 2.80
N ALA A 101 -10.20 -19.78 1.84
CA ALA A 101 -10.42 -20.76 0.77
C ALA A 101 -10.91 -20.09 -0.54
N VAL A 102 -9.98 -20.03 -1.52
CA VAL A 102 -10.08 -20.37 -2.98
C VAL A 102 -11.27 -19.85 -3.84
N ALA A 103 -11.17 -19.46 -5.12
CA ALA A 103 -10.13 -19.58 -6.15
C ALA A 103 -10.58 -18.89 -7.48
N THR A 104 -9.64 -18.21 -8.18
CA THR A 104 -9.24 -18.36 -9.63
C THR A 104 -10.29 -18.05 -10.73
N VAL A 105 -10.06 -17.30 -11.84
CA VAL A 105 -9.00 -17.44 -12.88
C VAL A 105 -8.80 -16.22 -13.81
N SER A 106 -7.52 -15.99 -14.10
CA SER A 106 -6.87 -15.75 -15.41
C SER A 106 -7.33 -14.65 -16.38
N SER A 107 -6.42 -13.69 -16.58
CA SER A 107 -6.08 -13.19 -17.93
C SER A 107 -4.55 -13.15 -18.03
N THR A 108 -4.04 -13.95 -18.97
CA THR A 108 -2.65 -14.09 -19.39
C THR A 108 -2.02 -12.77 -19.84
N PRO A 109 -0.81 -12.40 -19.39
CA PRO A 109 0.01 -11.44 -20.14
C PRO A 109 0.61 -12.17 -21.35
N THR A 110 0.31 -11.65 -22.54
CA THR A 110 0.98 -12.04 -23.78
C THR A 110 2.43 -11.59 -23.71
N ALA A 111 3.35 -12.55 -23.82
CA ALA A 111 4.77 -12.31 -23.90
C ALA A 111 5.07 -11.44 -25.14
N ALA A 112 5.72 -10.30 -24.93
CA ALA A 112 6.40 -9.55 -25.99
C ALA A 112 7.81 -9.23 -25.48
N ALA A 113 8.77 -9.85 -26.16
CA ALA A 113 10.17 -10.00 -25.82
C ALA A 113 10.93 -8.69 -25.54
N GLY A 114 11.84 -8.77 -24.57
CA GLY A 114 12.87 -7.76 -24.31
C GLY A 114 13.96 -8.22 -23.35
N CYS A 115 14.44 -9.47 -23.44
CA CYS A 115 15.68 -9.88 -22.79
C CYS A 115 16.85 -9.33 -23.64
N PRO A 116 17.82 -8.60 -23.07
CA PRO A 116 18.17 -8.47 -21.66
C PRO A 116 17.62 -7.21 -20.95
N VAL A 117 17.08 -7.38 -19.73
CA VAL A 117 16.59 -6.31 -18.85
C VAL A 117 17.66 -5.97 -17.82
N ASN A 118 18.03 -4.69 -17.71
CA ASN A 118 18.94 -4.22 -16.65
C ASN A 118 18.18 -4.02 -15.34
N ILE A 119 18.45 -4.85 -14.32
CA ILE A 119 17.75 -4.81 -13.04
C ILE A 119 18.02 -3.54 -12.21
N ASN A 120 19.14 -2.87 -12.44
CA ASN A 120 19.54 -1.64 -11.75
C ASN A 120 19.00 -0.37 -12.42
N SER A 121 18.56 -0.44 -13.68
CA SER A 121 18.05 0.72 -14.42
C SER A 121 16.60 0.56 -14.87
N ALA A 122 16.05 -0.65 -14.90
CA ALA A 122 14.67 -0.90 -15.28
C ALA A 122 13.70 -0.28 -14.28
N ASP A 123 12.64 0.30 -14.81
CA ASP A 123 11.42 0.68 -14.10
C ASP A 123 10.50 -0.54 -13.88
N ALA A 124 9.37 -0.33 -13.21
CA ALA A 124 8.44 -1.42 -12.87
C ALA A 124 7.98 -2.21 -14.10
N SER A 125 7.66 -1.53 -15.21
CA SER A 125 7.26 -2.20 -16.45
C SER A 125 8.43 -2.95 -17.08
N GLY A 126 9.63 -2.36 -17.07
CA GLY A 126 10.85 -3.04 -17.52
C GLY A 126 11.13 -4.33 -16.74
N LEU A 127 10.94 -4.33 -15.42
CA LEU A 127 11.15 -5.49 -14.56
C LEU A 127 10.12 -6.60 -14.81
N THR A 128 8.87 -6.25 -15.17
CA THR A 128 7.85 -7.26 -15.53
C THR A 128 8.14 -8.03 -16.83
N ASN A 129 9.10 -7.57 -17.64
CA ASN A 129 9.57 -8.33 -18.81
C ASN A 129 10.45 -9.53 -18.41
N LEU A 130 10.87 -9.61 -17.15
CA LEU A 130 11.61 -10.76 -16.64
C LEU A 130 10.66 -11.94 -16.40
N PRO A 131 11.00 -13.16 -16.83
CA PRO A 131 10.14 -14.31 -16.66
C PRO A 131 9.89 -14.60 -15.17
N GLY A 132 8.61 -14.67 -14.79
CA GLY A 132 8.22 -14.87 -13.39
C GLY A 132 8.29 -13.61 -12.53
N VAL A 133 8.60 -12.43 -13.07
CA VAL A 133 8.47 -11.16 -12.34
C VAL A 133 7.16 -10.49 -12.75
N GLY A 134 6.22 -10.43 -11.81
CA GLY A 134 4.98 -9.65 -11.97
C GLY A 134 5.07 -8.29 -11.30
N PRO A 135 3.99 -7.47 -11.34
CA PRO A 135 3.96 -6.12 -10.79
C PRO A 135 4.45 -6.05 -9.34
N SER A 136 3.92 -6.90 -8.45
CA SER A 136 4.32 -6.96 -7.03
C SER A 136 5.80 -7.27 -6.84
N ARG A 137 6.37 -8.15 -7.68
CA ARG A 137 7.81 -8.48 -7.59
C ARG A 137 8.65 -7.33 -8.13
N ALA A 138 8.23 -6.69 -9.22
CA ALA A 138 8.90 -5.52 -9.78
C ALA A 138 8.97 -4.38 -8.75
N GLU A 139 7.88 -4.11 -8.05
CA GLU A 139 7.82 -3.12 -6.97
C GLU A 139 8.79 -3.47 -5.83
N THR A 140 8.84 -4.74 -5.43
CA THR A 140 9.78 -5.20 -4.38
C THR A 140 11.25 -5.03 -4.80
N ILE A 141 11.57 -5.24 -6.08
CA ILE A 141 12.93 -5.03 -6.61
C ILE A 141 13.31 -3.55 -6.58
N LEU A 142 12.39 -2.64 -6.91
CA LEU A 142 12.60 -1.19 -6.83
C LEU A 142 12.79 -0.73 -5.38
N GLN A 143 11.98 -1.27 -4.47
CA GLN A 143 12.11 -1.01 -3.03
C GLN A 143 13.48 -1.48 -2.53
N TYR A 144 13.86 -2.73 -2.83
CA TYR A 144 15.15 -3.28 -2.44
C TYR A 144 16.33 -2.42 -2.91
N ARG A 145 16.28 -1.87 -4.13
CA ARG A 145 17.30 -0.95 -4.66
C ARG A 145 17.43 0.34 -3.85
N THR A 146 16.32 0.82 -3.30
CA THR A 146 16.29 2.03 -2.48
C THR A 146 16.86 1.76 -1.10
N ASP A 147 16.56 0.60 -0.51
CA ASP A 147 16.98 0.22 0.84
C ASP A 147 18.42 -0.34 0.91
N ASN A 148 18.82 -1.15 -0.08
CA ASN A 148 20.08 -1.91 -0.08
C ASN A 148 21.08 -1.41 -1.12
N GLY A 149 20.64 -0.55 -2.05
CA GLY A 149 21.45 -0.10 -3.18
C GLY A 149 21.37 -1.02 -4.40
N PRO A 150 22.20 -0.79 -5.42
CA PRO A 150 22.15 -1.53 -6.68
C PRO A 150 22.52 -3.01 -6.49
N PHE A 151 21.89 -3.88 -7.27
CA PHE A 151 22.22 -5.30 -7.32
C PHE A 151 23.60 -5.49 -7.95
N ALA A 152 24.45 -6.30 -7.30
CA ALA A 152 25.75 -6.69 -7.82
C ALA A 152 25.67 -7.75 -8.92
N SER A 153 24.61 -8.56 -8.93
CA SER A 153 24.42 -9.67 -9.88
C SER A 153 22.94 -10.06 -9.97
N CYS A 154 22.59 -10.85 -10.99
CA CYS A 154 21.25 -11.42 -11.11
C CYS A 154 20.89 -12.36 -9.95
N ASP A 155 21.87 -13.07 -9.38
CA ASP A 155 21.69 -13.89 -8.17
C ASP A 155 21.28 -13.06 -6.95
N ALA A 156 21.65 -11.78 -6.88
CA ALA A 156 21.29 -10.91 -5.75
C ALA A 156 19.77 -10.68 -5.65
N LEU A 157 19.00 -10.96 -6.69
CA LEU A 157 17.53 -10.97 -6.66
C LEU A 157 16.96 -11.99 -5.66
N ASP A 158 17.72 -13.01 -5.23
CA ASP A 158 17.31 -13.95 -4.17
C ASP A 158 17.03 -13.25 -2.84
N ASN A 159 17.71 -12.12 -2.59
CA ASN A 159 17.52 -11.32 -1.38
C ASN A 159 16.23 -10.49 -1.41
N VAL A 160 15.52 -10.47 -2.54
CA VAL A 160 14.26 -9.77 -2.70
C VAL A 160 13.12 -10.70 -2.30
N SER A 161 12.33 -10.26 -1.32
CA SER A 161 11.20 -11.04 -0.82
C SER A 161 10.24 -11.41 -1.96
N GLY A 162 9.93 -12.70 -2.10
CA GLY A 162 9.03 -13.21 -3.13
C GLY A 162 9.71 -13.63 -4.45
N ILE A 163 11.04 -13.51 -4.56
CA ILE A 163 11.85 -14.13 -5.61
C ILE A 163 12.50 -15.39 -5.03
N GLY A 164 11.93 -16.55 -5.36
CA GLY A 164 12.48 -17.84 -4.96
C GLY A 164 13.35 -18.47 -6.04
N PRO A 165 14.01 -19.61 -5.73
CA PRO A 165 14.93 -20.30 -6.64
C PRO A 165 14.27 -20.72 -7.96
N ALA A 166 12.97 -21.04 -7.94
CA ALA A 166 12.21 -21.38 -9.15
C ALA A 166 12.09 -20.19 -10.13
N THR A 167 11.85 -18.99 -9.60
CA THR A 167 11.76 -17.75 -10.41
C THR A 167 13.16 -17.34 -10.87
N LEU A 168 14.14 -17.45 -9.98
CA LEU A 168 15.54 -17.10 -10.24
C LEU A 168 16.16 -17.91 -11.39
N ALA A 169 15.78 -19.18 -11.55
CA ALA A 169 16.26 -20.03 -12.63
C ALA A 169 15.94 -19.46 -14.03
N GLY A 170 14.73 -18.92 -14.24
CA GLY A 170 14.33 -18.30 -15.51
C GLY A 170 14.88 -16.88 -15.69
N LEU A 171 15.05 -16.16 -14.59
CA LEU A 171 15.55 -14.78 -14.55
C LEU A 171 16.99 -14.64 -15.06
N ARG A 172 17.85 -15.62 -14.75
CA ARG A 172 19.30 -15.57 -15.06
C ARG A 172 19.61 -15.38 -16.55
N ASP A 173 18.77 -15.89 -17.44
CA ASP A 173 18.96 -15.80 -18.90
C ASP A 173 18.58 -14.42 -19.46
N CYS A 174 17.70 -13.70 -18.76
CA CYS A 174 17.12 -12.44 -19.20
C CYS A 174 17.58 -11.21 -18.41
N CYS A 175 18.27 -11.42 -17.29
CA CYS A 175 18.77 -10.37 -16.43
C CYS A 175 20.19 -9.93 -16.83
N VAL A 176 20.44 -8.63 -16.81
CA VAL A 176 21.78 -8.05 -16.89
C VAL A 176 22.02 -7.04 -15.78
N VAL A 177 23.28 -6.93 -15.37
CA VAL A 177 23.77 -5.94 -14.43
C VAL A 177 24.81 -5.10 -15.16
N LYS A 178 24.53 -3.81 -15.34
CA LYS A 178 25.47 -2.78 -15.80
C LYS A 178 25.37 -1.61 -14.86
#